data_AF-A0A842Q0S0-F1
#
_entry.id   AF-A0A842Q0S0-F1
#
_cell.length_a   1.000
_cell.length_b   1.000
_cell.length_c   1.000
_cell.angle_alpha   90.00
_cell.angle_beta   90.00
_cell.angle_gamma   90.00
#
_symmetry.space_group_name_H-M   'P 1'
#
loop_
_entity.id
_entity.type
_entity.pdbx_description
1 polymer ?
#
loop_
_entity_poly.entity_id
_entity_poly.type
_entity_poly.pdbx_seq_one_letter_code
_entity_poly.pdbx_strand_id
1 'polypeptide(L)'
;MAGKKRFSTEYTMLSILEYLCINSLNTAISKYHIINKIPVIRQQRQDRVTSIMNILEANGFIKSVKTSADSTFYQITNKGIEAYSKWVKDFLDFARSADSQKNSSDNLM
;
A
#
# COMPACT_ATOMS: atom_id res chain seq x y z
N MET A 1 25.32 -3.20 13.68
CA MET A 1 24.54 -3.32 12.43
C MET A 1 23.07 -3.12 12.78
N ALA A 2 22.45 -2.02 12.35
CA ALA A 2 21.01 -1.82 12.57
C ALA A 2 20.24 -2.91 11.81
N GLY A 3 19.53 -3.78 12.53
CA GLY A 3 18.72 -4.83 11.90
C GLY A 3 17.72 -4.22 10.92
N LYS A 4 17.52 -4.85 9.76
CA LYS A 4 16.51 -4.40 8.79
C LYS A 4 15.16 -4.25 9.49
N LYS A 5 14.57 -3.06 9.44
CA LYS A 5 13.30 -2.76 10.10
C LYS A 5 12.18 -3.57 9.43
N ARG A 6 11.56 -4.47 10.20
CA ARG A 6 10.42 -5.26 9.72
C ARG A 6 9.14 -4.45 9.90
N PHE A 7 8.43 -4.23 8.80
CA PHE A 7 7.13 -3.58 8.82
C PHE A 7 6.00 -4.61 8.89
N SER A 8 4.85 -4.21 9.43
CA SER A 8 3.68 -5.08 9.54
C SER A 8 3.14 -5.47 8.16
N THR A 9 2.31 -6.51 8.11
CA THR A 9 1.75 -7.02 6.85
C THR A 9 0.76 -6.01 6.28
N GLU A 10 -0.07 -5.44 7.15
CA GLU A 10 -1.08 -4.43 6.90
C GLU A 10 -0.44 -3.16 6.34
N TYR A 11 0.64 -2.70 6.96
CA TYR A 11 1.37 -1.53 6.47
C TYR A 11 2.03 -1.79 5.12
N THR A 12 2.54 -3.00 4.91
CA THR A 12 3.11 -3.37 3.60
C THR A 12 2.03 -3.42 2.52
N MET A 13 0.84 -3.95 2.82
CA MET A 13 -0.32 -3.94 1.92
C MET A 13 -0.73 -2.51 1.57
N LEU A 14 -0.86 -1.64 2.58
CA LEU A 14 -1.16 -0.22 2.39
C LEU A 14 -0.15 0.45 1.47
N SER A 15 1.16 0.26 1.72
CA SER A 15 2.21 0.87 0.88
C SER A 15 2.20 0.36 -0.56
N ILE A 16 1.85 -0.91 -0.81
CA ILE A 16 1.71 -1.42 -2.19
C ILE A 16 0.53 -0.74 -2.88
N LEU A 17 -0.63 -0.70 -2.21
CA LEU A 17 -1.85 -0.11 -2.78
C LEU A 17 -1.69 1.39 -3.02
N GLU A 18 -1.12 2.13 -2.05
CA GLU A 18 -0.78 3.55 -2.18
C GLU A 18 0.09 3.79 -3.43
N TYR A 19 1.17 3.01 -3.55
CA TYR A 19 2.10 3.18 -4.66
C TYR A 19 1.44 2.93 -6.01
N LEU A 20 0.60 1.90 -6.12
CA LEU A 20 -0.13 1.60 -7.35
C LEU A 20 -1.23 2.66 -7.63
N CYS A 21 -1.93 3.15 -6.61
CA CYS A 21 -2.88 4.25 -6.75
C CYS A 21 -2.24 5.54 -7.23
N ILE A 22 -1.00 5.85 -6.84
CA ILE A 22 -0.33 7.10 -7.24
C ILE A 22 0.37 6.95 -8.59
N ASN A 23 1.03 5.82 -8.84
CA ASN A 23 1.95 5.66 -9.97
C ASN A 23 1.38 4.80 -11.11
N SER A 24 0.27 4.10 -10.88
CA SER A 24 -0.19 3.00 -11.74
C SER A 24 -1.66 3.09 -12.15
N LEU A 25 -2.34 4.24 -11.94
CA LEU A 25 -3.76 4.40 -12.30
C LEU A 25 -4.07 3.89 -13.71
N ASN A 26 -3.16 4.14 -14.66
CA ASN A 26 -3.31 3.73 -16.06
C ASN A 26 -2.20 2.82 -16.60
N THR A 27 -1.18 2.48 -15.79
CA THR A 27 0.00 1.75 -16.27
C THR A 27 0.33 0.60 -15.33
N ALA A 28 0.46 -0.62 -15.85
CA ALA A 28 0.87 -1.77 -15.07
C ALA A 28 2.37 -1.68 -14.70
N ILE A 29 2.72 -2.03 -13.45
CA ILE A 29 4.07 -1.88 -12.89
C ILE A 29 4.68 -3.25 -12.59
N SER A 30 5.95 -3.45 -12.93
CA SER A 30 6.63 -4.72 -12.65
C SER A 30 6.88 -4.91 -11.15
N LYS A 31 6.90 -6.18 -10.71
CA LYS A 31 7.26 -6.54 -9.33
C LYS A 31 8.62 -5.99 -8.90
N TYR A 32 9.60 -5.99 -9.80
CA TYR A 32 10.92 -5.42 -9.57
C TYR A 32 10.82 -3.93 -9.21
N HIS A 33 9.98 -3.18 -9.91
CA HIS A 33 9.80 -1.76 -9.69
C HIS A 33 9.13 -1.50 -8.32
N ILE A 34 8.09 -2.26 -7.97
CA ILE A 34 7.43 -2.19 -6.65
C ILE A 34 8.44 -2.44 -5.51
N ILE A 35 9.24 -3.50 -5.61
CA ILE A 35 10.21 -3.87 -4.56
C ILE A 35 11.30 -2.80 -4.38
N ASN A 36 11.79 -2.21 -5.47
CA ASN A 36 12.95 -1.32 -5.40
C ASN A 36 12.60 0.15 -5.20
N LYS A 37 11.42 0.59 -5.62
CA LYS A 37 11.03 2.01 -5.55
C LYS A 37 10.31 2.38 -4.27
N ILE A 38 9.67 1.45 -3.58
CA ILE A 38 8.97 1.73 -2.33
C ILE A 38 9.95 1.49 -1.17
N PRO A 39 10.44 2.53 -0.46
CA PRO A 39 11.52 2.38 0.52
C PRO A 39 11.20 1.42 1.67
N VAL A 40 9.93 1.38 2.06
CA VAL A 40 9.38 0.48 3.09
C VAL A 40 9.45 -0.98 2.63
N ILE A 41 9.15 -1.25 1.36
CA ILE A 41 9.14 -2.60 0.77
C ILE A 41 10.56 -3.07 0.48
N ARG A 42 11.45 -2.18 0.04
CA ARG A 42 12.86 -2.48 -0.24
C ARG A 42 13.58 -3.09 0.96
N GLN A 43 13.09 -2.81 2.18
CA GLN A 43 13.64 -3.34 3.42
C GLN A 43 13.06 -4.72 3.81
N GLN A 44 11.96 -5.14 3.20
CA GLN A 44 11.32 -6.44 3.44
C GLN A 44 12.00 -7.57 2.66
N ARG A 45 11.82 -8.81 3.12
CA ARG A 45 12.23 -9.99 2.36
C ARG A 45 11.32 -10.20 1.15
N GLN A 46 11.89 -10.58 0.01
CA GLN A 46 11.17 -10.66 -1.27
C GLN A 46 10.06 -11.72 -1.27
N ASP A 47 10.27 -12.85 -0.60
CA ASP A 47 9.28 -13.91 -0.39
C ASP A 47 8.02 -13.38 0.30
N ARG A 48 8.20 -12.57 1.35
CA ARG A 48 7.09 -11.92 2.09
C ARG A 48 6.32 -10.95 1.19
N VAL A 49 7.02 -10.12 0.43
CA VAL A 49 6.37 -9.18 -0.51
C VAL A 49 5.58 -9.96 -1.57
N THR A 50 6.15 -11.05 -2.08
CA THR A 50 5.47 -11.93 -3.05
C THR A 50 4.18 -12.51 -2.48
N SER A 51 4.23 -13.05 -1.27
CA SER A 51 3.05 -13.58 -0.59
C SER A 51 1.96 -12.52 -0.42
N ILE A 52 2.34 -11.30 -0.04
CA ILE A 52 1.39 -10.18 0.11
C ILE A 52 0.77 -9.79 -1.23
N MET A 53 1.57 -9.71 -2.30
CA MET A 53 1.05 -9.43 -3.64
C MET A 53 0.07 -10.51 -4.09
N ASN A 54 0.36 -11.79 -3.85
CA ASN A 54 -0.54 -12.89 -4.16
C ASN A 54 -1.87 -12.78 -3.38
N ILE A 55 -1.83 -12.38 -2.10
CA ILE A 55 -3.03 -12.14 -1.31
C ILE A 55 -3.85 -10.99 -1.91
N LEU A 56 -3.22 -9.87 -2.26
CA LEU A 56 -3.90 -8.73 -2.88
C LEU A 56 -4.53 -9.11 -4.22
N GLU A 57 -3.85 -9.92 -5.03
CA GLU A 57 -4.34 -10.39 -6.31
C GLU A 57 -5.50 -11.38 -6.16
N ALA A 58 -5.36 -12.38 -5.29
CA ALA A 58 -6.41 -13.37 -5.01
C ALA A 58 -7.71 -12.71 -4.49
N ASN A 59 -7.59 -11.57 -3.81
CA ASN A 59 -8.73 -10.78 -3.34
C ASN A 59 -9.24 -9.76 -4.37
N GLY A 60 -8.62 -9.68 -5.55
CA GLY A 60 -9.03 -8.79 -6.64
C GLY A 60 -8.71 -7.31 -6.41
N PHE A 61 -7.83 -6.96 -5.47
CA PHE A 61 -7.38 -5.58 -5.26
C PHE A 61 -6.35 -5.15 -6.31
N ILE A 62 -5.56 -6.09 -6.81
CA ILE A 62 -4.65 -5.90 -7.92
C ILE A 62 -4.88 -7.02 -8.95
N LYS A 63 -4.42 -6.81 -10.17
CA LYS A 63 -4.43 -7.82 -11.24
C LYS A 63 -3.05 -7.93 -11.88
N SER A 64 -2.65 -9.13 -12.22
CA SER A 64 -1.51 -9.35 -13.11
C SER A 64 -1.87 -9.09 -14.57
N VAL A 65 -0.92 -8.49 -15.28
CA VAL A 65 -0.94 -8.31 -16.73
C VAL A 65 0.31 -8.99 -17.25
N LYS A 66 0.13 -10.11 -17.97
CA LYS A 66 1.23 -10.83 -18.60
C LYS A 66 1.55 -10.19 -19.93
N THR A 67 2.83 -9.93 -20.19
CA THR A 67 3.29 -9.50 -21.52
C THR A 67 3.78 -10.71 -22.31
N SER A 68 3.96 -10.52 -23.62
CA SER A 68 4.52 -11.52 -24.54
C SER A 68 5.96 -11.96 -24.20
N ALA A 69 6.64 -11.25 -23.30
CA ALA A 69 8.03 -11.51 -22.88
C ALA A 69 8.12 -12.21 -21.50
N ASP A 70 7.13 -13.03 -21.14
CA ASP A 70 7.01 -13.75 -19.86
C ASP A 70 7.13 -12.88 -18.59
N SER A 71 6.97 -11.56 -18.75
CA SER A 71 7.08 -10.60 -17.66
C SER A 71 5.71 -10.33 -17.07
N THR A 72 5.63 -10.38 -15.74
CA THR A 72 4.38 -10.10 -15.01
C THR A 72 4.39 -8.68 -14.47
N PHE A 73 3.40 -7.89 -14.88
CA PHE A 73 3.14 -6.55 -14.38
C PHE A 73 1.88 -6.56 -13.52
N TYR A 74 1.75 -5.58 -12.63
CA TYR A 74 0.64 -5.48 -11.70
C TYR A 74 -0.03 -4.13 -11.84
N GLN A 75 -1.36 -4.14 -11.87
CA GLN A 75 -2.18 -2.95 -11.92
C GLN A 75 -3.20 -3.00 -10.78
N ILE A 76 -3.46 -1.87 -10.16
CA ILE A 76 -4.57 -1.76 -9.21
C ILE A 76 -5.92 -1.89 -9.93
N THR A 77 -6.89 -2.51 -9.28
CA THR A 77 -8.28 -2.59 -9.78
C THR A 77 -9.12 -1.48 -9.19
N ASN A 78 -10.34 -1.27 -9.69
CA ASN A 78 -11.31 -0.35 -9.05
C ASN A 78 -11.56 -0.73 -7.59
N LYS A 79 -11.69 -2.04 -7.30
CA LYS A 79 -11.82 -2.55 -5.93
C LYS A 79 -10.61 -2.18 -5.05
N GLY A 80 -9.41 -2.25 -5.61
CA GLY A 80 -8.18 -1.81 -4.92
C GLY A 80 -8.17 -0.31 -4.63
N ILE A 81 -8.59 0.50 -5.60
CA ILE A 81 -8.71 1.96 -5.45
C ILE A 81 -9.71 2.29 -4.34
N GLU A 82 -10.90 1.71 -4.38
CA GLU A 82 -11.94 1.92 -3.37
C GLU A 82 -11.46 1.54 -1.96
N ALA A 83 -10.79 0.40 -1.82
CA ALA A 83 -10.23 -0.05 -0.55
C ALA A 83 -9.17 0.93 -0.02
N TYR A 84 -8.25 1.38 -0.88
CA TYR A 84 -7.24 2.36 -0.51
C TYR A 84 -7.86 3.71 -0.11
N SER A 85 -8.80 4.23 -0.91
CA SER A 85 -9.52 5.47 -0.62
C SER A 85 -10.27 5.40 0.71
N LYS A 86 -10.88 4.25 1.03
CA LYS A 86 -11.53 4.04 2.32
C LYS A 86 -10.52 4.14 3.48
N TRP A 87 -9.38 3.47 3.38
CA TRP A 87 -8.33 3.57 4.40
C TRP A 87 -7.81 5.00 4.61
N VAL A 88 -7.61 5.74 3.51
CA VAL A 88 -7.21 7.16 3.60
C VAL A 88 -8.29 7.97 4.32
N LYS A 89 -9.57 7.75 4.00
CA LYS A 89 -10.69 8.44 4.66
C LYS A 89 -10.75 8.10 6.15
N ASP A 90 -10.70 6.83 6.51
CA ASP A 90 -10.74 6.37 7.90
C ASP A 90 -9.58 6.98 8.71
N PHE A 91 -8.39 7.06 8.12
CA PHE A 91 -7.23 7.73 8.72
C PHE A 91 -7.44 9.25 8.91
N LEU A 92 -7.99 9.94 7.90
CA LEU A 92 -8.28 11.37 8.00
C LEU A 92 -9.34 11.67 9.06
N ASP A 93 -10.37 10.84 9.17
CA ASP A 93 -11.43 10.98 10.17
C ASP A 93 -10.86 10.75 11.57
N PHE A 94 -10.00 9.74 11.74
CA PHE A 94 -9.23 9.54 12.97
C PHE A 94 -8.38 10.79 13.32
N ALA A 95 -7.58 11.29 12.37
CA ALA A 95 -6.70 12.44 12.61
C ALA A 95 -7.48 13.70 13.02
N ARG A 96 -8.61 13.99 12.36
CA ARG A 96 -9.50 15.11 12.71
C ARG A 96 -10.12 14.93 14.10
N SER A 97 -10.52 13.71 14.45
CA SER A 97 -11.07 13.43 15.77
C SER A 97 -10.03 13.65 16.88
N ALA A 98 -8.78 13.24 16.65
CA ALA A 98 -7.68 13.46 17.59
C ALA A 98 -7.35 14.96 17.77
N ASP A 99 -7.38 15.74 16.69
CA ASP A 99 -7.15 17.19 16.76
C ASP A 99 -8.29 17.94 17.46
N SER A 100 -9.53 17.48 17.27
CA SER A 100 -10.71 18.04 17.96
C SER A 100 -10.67 17.82 19.47
N GLN A 101 -10.06 16.72 19.94
CA GLN A 101 -9.82 16.47 21.36
C GLN A 101 -8.80 17.45 21.95
N LYS A 102 -7.75 17.80 21.18
CA LYS A 102 -6.70 18.73 21.62
C LYS A 102 -7.26 20.13 21.91
N ASN A 103 -8.16 20.64 21.06
CA ASN A 103 -8.79 21.95 21.22
C ASN A 103 -9.86 22.01 22.33
N SER A 104 -10.38 20.86 22.79
CA SER A 104 -11.36 20.82 23.89
C SER A 104 -10.68 20.84 25.27
N SER A 105 -9.46 20.34 25.37
CA SER A 105 -8.63 20.40 26.60
C SER A 105 -8.03 21.78 26.85
N ASP A 106 -7.80 22.60 25.81
CA ASP A 106 -7.24 23.95 25.95
C ASP A 106 -8.28 25.01 26.38
N ASN A 107 -9.58 24.71 26.29
CA ASN A 107 -10.68 25.59 26.73
C ASN A 107 -11.16 25.32 28.17
N LEU A 108 -10.47 24.44 28.91
CA LEU A 108 -10.78 24.05 30.29
C LEU A 108 -9.68 24.43 31.30
N MET A 109 -8.70 25.24 30.87
CA MET A 109 -7.75 25.96 31.73
C MET A 109 -7.99 27.46 31.65
#